data_AF-A0A7J5XDE3-F1
#
_entry.id   AF-A0A7J5XDE3-F1
#
_cell.length_a   1.000
_cell.length_b   1.000
_cell.length_c   1.000
_cell.angle_alpha   90.00
_cell.angle_beta   90.00
_cell.angle_gamma   90.00
#
_symmetry.space_group_name_H-M   'P 1'
#
loop_
_entity.id
_entity.type
_entity.pdbx_description
1 polymer ?
#
loop_
_entity_poly.entity_id
_entity_poly.type
_entity_poly.pdbx_seq_one_letter_code
_entity_poly.pdbx_strand_id
1 'polypeptide(L)'
;MYCLYFVFLQEKPEPGRANIYQSVVINSSKEKMAFSDFPPPADLPNNMHHSETSVLSVRQTPDFAATGRWEVETEMTEGPRETHVFDAVIVCTGHFSHPHLPLSDFPGIESFEGRYFHSWDYCNAEGLQGKRVVVIGIGNSGGDIAVDISRVAEKVYLSTRSGAWVVGRVGQGGLPGDIVGTSRLDMMIQELFPSWIPVVSDDLPARILSGRVQVKPNVKEFCGSNVVFVDGSIDEVDVVVFATGYNYSFPFLPSALQAKSGYRLRLYKHVFPPALSQPTLAVVGFINGLGSITPLSEMQARWATRVFKERNPLQVDYIPYLDSVAEQVGVRPNILWLMLKDPRLALQVLLGPCTPYQYRLSGPGQWDGARDAISLSGSGCSSLSGPEWYQNQRPDPRLDGAP
;
A
#
# COMPACT_ATOMS: atom_id res chain seq x y z
N MET A 1 26.79 -10.88 -3.98
CA MET A 1 26.48 -10.55 -2.57
C MET A 1 25.19 -9.75 -2.53
N TYR A 2 24.27 -10.01 -1.59
CA TYR A 2 23.01 -9.27 -1.48
C TYR A 2 23.15 -8.18 -0.40
N CYS A 3 22.78 -6.94 -0.73
CA CYS A 3 22.71 -5.85 0.24
C CYS A 3 21.24 -5.54 0.57
N LEU A 4 20.87 -5.63 1.84
CA LEU A 4 19.64 -5.05 2.38
C LEU A 4 20.03 -3.77 3.13
N TYR A 5 19.66 -2.62 2.59
CA TYR A 5 19.67 -1.38 3.36
C TYR A 5 18.37 -1.30 4.16
N PHE A 6 18.45 -1.48 5.48
CA PHE A 6 17.39 -1.08 6.37
C PHE A 6 17.38 0.45 6.48
N VAL A 7 16.19 1.05 6.57
CA VAL A 7 16.05 2.48 6.85
C VAL A 7 16.13 2.66 8.35
N PHE A 8 16.95 3.63 8.77
CA PHE A 8 17.16 3.96 10.15
C PHE A 8 17.12 5.48 10.34
N LEU A 9 16.58 5.95 11.47
CA LEU A 9 16.20 7.35 11.69
C LEU A 9 16.59 7.84 13.10
N GLN A 10 16.71 9.16 13.28
CA GLN A 10 17.13 9.86 14.51
C GLN A 10 16.05 10.82 15.04
N GLU A 11 16.26 11.40 16.24
CA GLU A 11 15.33 12.29 16.94
C GLU A 11 15.16 13.71 16.35
N LYS A 12 15.77 14.02 15.19
CA LYS A 12 15.72 15.35 14.55
C LYS A 12 15.37 15.24 13.06
N PRO A 13 14.59 16.19 12.50
CA PRO A 13 14.28 16.17 11.07
C PRO A 13 15.53 16.42 10.21
N GLU A 14 15.91 15.44 9.39
CA GLU A 14 17.03 15.54 8.45
C GLU A 14 16.53 15.46 6.98
N PRO A 15 16.83 16.45 6.13
CA PRO A 15 16.35 16.48 4.74
C PRO A 15 16.64 15.19 3.96
N GLY A 16 15.59 14.56 3.44
CA GLY A 16 15.67 13.30 2.68
C GLY A 16 15.40 12.03 3.50
N ARG A 17 15.42 12.11 4.84
CA ARG A 17 15.01 11.03 5.76
C ARG A 17 13.54 11.18 6.16
N ALA A 18 12.91 10.07 6.53
CA ALA A 18 11.58 10.13 7.17
C ALA A 18 11.74 10.67 8.59
N ASN A 19 10.77 11.44 9.08
CA ASN A 19 10.75 11.86 10.49
C ASN A 19 9.45 11.40 11.15
N ILE A 20 9.52 11.13 12.44
CA ILE A 20 8.40 10.70 13.28
C ILE A 20 8.40 11.49 14.58
N TYR A 21 7.22 11.77 15.11
CA TYR A 21 7.07 12.47 16.38
C TYR A 21 7.22 11.53 17.57
N GLN A 22 7.77 12.05 18.67
CA GLN A 22 8.14 11.29 19.88
C GLN A 22 6.96 10.54 20.51
N SER A 23 5.74 11.05 20.33
CA SER A 23 4.49 10.47 20.83
C SER A 23 3.87 9.41 19.89
N VAL A 24 4.54 9.02 18.80
CA VAL A 24 4.02 8.02 17.85
C VAL A 24 3.98 6.63 18.48
N VAL A 25 2.84 5.96 18.35
CA VAL A 25 2.65 4.55 18.76
C VAL A 25 2.12 3.78 17.57
N ILE A 26 2.83 2.72 17.18
CA ILE A 26 2.53 1.97 15.95
C ILE A 26 1.07 1.47 15.97
N ASN A 27 0.40 1.54 14.82
CA ASN A 27 -1.04 1.26 14.69
C ASN A 27 -1.38 -0.22 14.47
N SER A 28 -0.38 -1.09 14.32
CA SER A 28 -0.51 -2.54 14.22
C SER A 28 0.07 -3.21 15.48
N SER A 29 -0.48 -4.34 15.90
CA SER A 29 -0.01 -5.10 17.07
C SER A 29 1.30 -5.84 16.78
N LYS A 30 2.16 -6.07 17.79
CA LYS A 30 3.46 -6.75 17.61
C LYS A 30 3.34 -8.12 16.95
N GLU A 31 2.29 -8.88 17.27
CA GLU A 31 2.00 -10.19 16.67
C GLU A 31 1.63 -10.11 15.17
N LYS A 32 1.03 -8.99 14.72
CA LYS A 32 0.75 -8.71 13.30
C LYS A 32 1.91 -8.02 12.58
N MET A 33 2.93 -7.54 13.32
CA MET A 33 4.14 -6.91 12.79
C MET A 33 5.38 -7.82 12.82
N ALA A 34 5.30 -8.99 13.47
CA ALA A 34 6.38 -9.96 13.51
C ALA A 34 6.84 -10.38 12.10
N PHE A 35 8.12 -10.72 11.96
CA PHE A 35 8.54 -11.58 10.85
C PHE A 35 8.03 -13.01 11.13
N SER A 36 7.67 -13.75 10.08
CA SER A 36 6.95 -15.02 10.20
C SER A 36 7.72 -16.15 10.93
N ASP A 37 9.02 -15.96 11.16
CA ASP A 37 9.92 -16.84 11.91
C ASP A 37 10.58 -16.17 13.14
N PHE A 38 10.30 -14.88 13.41
CA PHE A 38 10.90 -14.11 14.50
C PHE A 38 9.82 -13.38 15.33
N PRO A 39 9.16 -14.07 16.27
CA PRO A 39 8.16 -13.46 17.14
C PRO A 39 8.81 -12.47 18.13
N PRO A 40 8.18 -11.32 18.41
CA PRO A 40 8.70 -10.35 19.35
C PRO A 40 8.63 -10.89 20.80
N PRO A 41 9.66 -10.63 21.64
CA PRO A 41 9.64 -11.00 23.06
C PRO A 41 8.33 -10.66 23.79
N ALA A 42 7.89 -11.58 24.66
CA ALA A 42 6.57 -11.55 25.29
C ALA A 42 6.37 -10.32 26.21
N ASP A 43 7.45 -9.90 26.86
CA ASP A 43 7.57 -8.78 27.80
C ASP A 43 7.56 -7.39 27.12
N LEU A 44 7.88 -7.31 25.82
CA LEU A 44 7.87 -6.04 25.11
C LEU A 44 6.43 -5.50 24.92
N PRO A 45 6.23 -4.17 24.98
CA PRO A 45 4.97 -3.57 24.57
C PRO A 45 4.69 -3.85 23.09
N ASN A 46 3.45 -3.65 22.65
CA ASN A 46 3.04 -3.99 21.28
C ASN A 46 3.72 -3.14 20.17
N ASN A 47 4.57 -2.15 20.51
CA ASN A 47 5.09 -1.11 19.63
C ASN A 47 6.52 -0.65 20.08
N MET A 48 7.46 -0.27 19.17
CA MET A 48 8.93 -0.16 19.43
C MET A 48 9.69 0.94 18.60
N HIS A 49 11.03 1.10 18.74
CA HIS A 49 11.90 2.23 18.26
C HIS A 49 13.26 1.80 17.58
N HIS A 50 14.10 2.72 17.00
CA HIS A 50 15.14 2.43 15.96
C HIS A 50 16.44 3.33 15.86
N SER A 51 17.50 2.91 15.11
CA SER A 51 18.69 3.67 14.54
C SER A 51 19.72 2.70 13.83
N GLU A 52 20.73 2.99 12.96
CA GLU A 52 21.21 4.15 12.13
C GLU A 52 22.06 3.69 10.85
N THR A 53 22.04 4.35 9.65
CA THR A 53 22.95 4.30 8.42
C THR A 53 22.36 4.98 7.12
N SER A 54 23.16 5.31 6.06
CA SER A 54 22.76 6.02 4.79
C SER A 54 23.39 5.52 3.44
N VAL A 55 22.89 5.98 2.26
CA VAL A 55 23.30 5.62 0.86
C VAL A 55 23.22 6.83 -0.11
N LEU A 56 24.09 6.91 -1.14
CA LEU A 56 24.16 8.05 -2.10
C LEU A 56 23.63 7.79 -3.52
N SER A 57 24.15 6.81 -4.28
CA SER A 57 23.76 6.60 -5.69
C SER A 57 23.75 5.12 -6.12
N VAL A 58 22.90 4.75 -7.09
CA VAL A 58 22.72 3.38 -7.60
C VAL A 58 22.68 3.39 -9.13
N ARG A 59 23.67 2.78 -9.78
CA ARG A 59 23.90 2.87 -11.23
C ARG A 59 24.03 1.47 -11.84
N GLN A 60 23.64 1.33 -13.11
CA GLN A 60 23.91 0.10 -13.88
C GLN A 60 25.38 0.06 -14.29
N THR A 61 26.03 -1.10 -14.20
CA THR A 61 27.38 -1.26 -14.76
C THR A 61 27.36 -1.15 -16.29
N PRO A 62 28.48 -0.77 -16.96
CA PRO A 62 28.53 -0.70 -18.42
C PRO A 62 28.21 -2.03 -19.14
N ASP A 63 28.34 -3.16 -18.44
CA ASP A 63 28.05 -4.51 -18.93
C ASP A 63 26.67 -5.07 -18.48
N PHE A 64 25.80 -4.24 -17.88
CA PHE A 64 24.54 -4.65 -17.23
C PHE A 64 23.66 -5.58 -18.08
N ALA A 65 23.61 -5.39 -19.40
CA ALA A 65 22.81 -6.24 -20.29
C ALA A 65 23.20 -7.73 -20.21
N ALA A 66 24.48 -8.02 -19.96
CA ALA A 66 25.02 -9.37 -19.79
C ALA A 66 25.15 -9.80 -18.31
N THR A 67 25.45 -8.87 -17.40
CA THR A 67 25.77 -9.19 -15.99
C THR A 67 24.63 -8.94 -15.00
N GLY A 68 23.75 -7.97 -15.28
CA GLY A 68 22.72 -7.50 -14.36
C GLY A 68 23.24 -6.70 -13.14
N ARG A 69 24.50 -6.26 -13.15
CA ARG A 69 25.19 -5.70 -11.97
C ARG A 69 24.97 -4.21 -11.73
N TRP A 70 25.04 -3.84 -10.45
CA TRP A 70 24.83 -2.48 -9.97
C TRP A 70 26.08 -1.95 -9.28
N GLU A 71 26.47 -0.72 -9.62
CA GLU A 71 27.41 0.11 -8.89
C GLU A 71 26.63 0.93 -7.84
N VAL A 72 27.05 0.88 -6.58
CA VAL A 72 26.38 1.55 -5.46
C VAL A 72 27.39 2.38 -4.68
N GLU A 73 27.10 3.67 -4.55
CA GLU A 73 27.89 4.68 -3.84
C GLU A 73 27.26 4.92 -2.46
N THR A 74 28.08 4.88 -1.40
CA THR A 74 27.65 5.06 -0.01
C THR A 74 28.47 6.12 0.71
N GLU A 75 27.93 6.65 1.80
CA GLU A 75 28.58 7.63 2.68
C GLU A 75 28.10 7.33 4.11
N MET A 76 29.04 6.99 5.00
CA MET A 76 28.77 6.90 6.43
C MET A 76 28.85 8.30 7.04
N THR A 77 28.08 8.56 8.09
CA THR A 77 27.90 9.91 8.68
C THR A 77 29.20 10.62 9.07
N GLU A 78 30.28 9.87 9.34
CA GLU A 78 31.63 10.39 9.61
C GLU A 78 32.72 9.62 8.81
N GLY A 79 32.36 8.99 7.68
CA GLY A 79 33.25 8.09 6.92
C GLY A 79 33.56 8.54 5.49
N PRO A 80 34.49 7.84 4.81
CA PRO A 80 34.76 8.07 3.38
C PRO A 80 33.56 7.66 2.51
N ARG A 81 33.54 8.14 1.27
CA ARG A 81 32.65 7.61 0.24
C ARG A 81 33.22 6.30 -0.30
N GLU A 82 32.39 5.27 -0.33
CA GLU A 82 32.76 3.96 -0.86
C GLU A 82 31.82 3.52 -1.98
N THR A 83 32.42 3.01 -3.06
CA THR A 83 31.71 2.51 -4.24
C THR A 83 31.88 0.99 -4.32
N HIS A 84 30.77 0.27 -4.38
CA HIS A 84 30.74 -1.20 -4.38
C HIS A 84 29.97 -1.72 -5.60
N VAL A 85 30.29 -2.94 -6.05
CA VAL A 85 29.57 -3.62 -7.13
C VAL A 85 28.77 -4.80 -6.56
N PHE A 86 27.45 -4.81 -6.82
CA PHE A 86 26.52 -5.83 -6.35
C PHE A 86 25.83 -6.56 -7.52
N ASP A 87 25.52 -7.84 -7.32
CA ASP A 87 24.82 -8.66 -8.32
C ASP A 87 23.31 -8.39 -8.38
N ALA A 88 22.74 -7.79 -7.33
CA ALA A 88 21.36 -7.33 -7.25
C ALA A 88 21.17 -6.29 -6.13
N VAL A 89 20.15 -5.44 -6.25
CA VAL A 89 19.83 -4.36 -5.28
C VAL A 89 18.37 -4.48 -4.82
N ILE A 90 18.14 -4.30 -3.51
CA ILE A 90 16.80 -4.12 -2.93
C ILE A 90 16.68 -2.70 -2.38
N VAL A 91 15.70 -1.96 -2.88
CA VAL A 91 15.38 -0.60 -2.44
C VAL A 91 14.29 -0.65 -1.37
N CYS A 92 14.66 -0.40 -0.12
CA CYS A 92 13.76 -0.42 1.03
C CYS A 92 13.50 0.98 1.63
N THR A 93 13.82 2.06 0.89
CA THR A 93 13.91 3.44 1.43
C THR A 93 12.59 4.09 1.90
N GLY A 94 11.48 3.35 1.87
CA GLY A 94 10.16 3.88 2.21
C GLY A 94 9.68 4.97 1.25
N HIS A 95 8.67 5.73 1.67
CA HIS A 95 8.07 6.81 0.87
C HIS A 95 7.49 7.97 1.71
N PHE A 96 7.88 8.09 2.98
CA PHE A 96 7.40 9.10 3.94
C PHE A 96 8.49 10.12 4.32
N SER A 97 9.39 10.45 3.38
CA SER A 97 10.57 11.32 3.62
C SER A 97 10.53 12.67 2.91
N HIS A 98 9.57 12.90 2.00
CA HIS A 98 9.43 14.16 1.28
C HIS A 98 8.05 14.77 1.59
N PRO A 99 7.95 15.81 2.44
CA PRO A 99 6.69 16.49 2.73
C PRO A 99 5.86 16.82 1.49
N HIS A 100 4.54 16.62 1.57
CA HIS A 100 3.60 17.16 0.59
C HIS A 100 2.94 18.41 1.17
N LEU A 101 3.46 19.58 0.82
CA LEU A 101 3.02 20.88 1.34
C LEU A 101 2.42 21.75 0.20
N PRO A 102 1.14 21.57 -0.16
CA PRO A 102 0.52 22.24 -1.30
C PRO A 102 0.03 23.66 -0.91
N LEU A 103 0.96 24.59 -0.67
CA LEU A 103 0.63 25.97 -0.27
C LEU A 103 -0.27 26.70 -1.28
N SER A 104 -0.20 26.32 -2.56
CA SER A 104 -1.09 26.78 -3.64
C SER A 104 -2.58 26.59 -3.37
N ASP A 105 -2.92 25.58 -2.57
CA ASP A 105 -4.29 25.15 -2.32
C ASP A 105 -4.92 25.94 -1.16
N PHE A 106 -4.16 26.84 -0.53
CA PHE A 106 -4.52 27.61 0.67
C PHE A 106 -4.26 29.11 0.48
N PRO A 107 -5.14 29.83 -0.25
CA PRO A 107 -5.01 31.27 -0.48
C PRO A 107 -4.71 32.07 0.80
N GLY A 108 -3.76 33.00 0.72
CA GLY A 108 -3.37 33.87 1.83
C GLY A 108 -2.39 33.28 2.84
N ILE A 109 -1.98 31.99 2.75
CA ILE A 109 -1.01 31.37 3.67
C ILE A 109 0.34 32.10 3.69
N GLU A 110 0.75 32.72 2.57
CA GLU A 110 1.95 33.55 2.46
C GLU A 110 1.89 34.83 3.32
N SER A 111 0.69 35.24 3.72
CA SER A 111 0.41 36.39 4.60
C SER A 111 -0.07 35.99 5.99
N PHE A 112 0.05 34.72 6.36
CA PHE A 112 -0.30 34.25 7.70
C PHE A 112 0.76 34.72 8.72
N GLU A 113 0.32 35.40 9.78
CA GLU A 113 1.21 36.02 10.77
C GLU A 113 1.78 35.02 11.80
N GLY A 114 1.14 33.85 11.93
CA GLY A 114 1.56 32.78 12.84
C GLY A 114 2.60 31.83 12.25
N ARG A 115 3.00 30.82 13.02
CA ARG A 115 3.94 29.79 12.56
C ARG A 115 3.21 28.71 11.77
N TYR A 116 3.76 28.27 10.63
CA TYR A 116 3.31 27.04 9.98
C TYR A 116 4.44 26.05 9.72
N PHE A 117 4.12 24.76 9.67
CA PHE A 117 5.05 23.66 9.38
C PHE A 117 4.31 22.39 8.93
N HIS A 118 5.03 21.40 8.39
CA HIS A 118 4.46 20.10 8.01
C HIS A 118 4.49 19.13 9.19
N SER A 119 3.63 18.11 9.19
CA SER A 119 3.64 16.98 10.13
C SER A 119 4.95 16.17 10.20
N TRP A 120 5.90 16.47 9.31
CA TRP A 120 7.28 15.96 9.32
C TRP A 120 8.21 16.77 10.24
N ASP A 121 7.93 18.07 10.43
CA ASP A 121 8.68 18.94 11.34
C ASP A 121 8.21 18.79 12.79
N TYR A 122 7.01 18.21 13.01
CA TYR A 122 6.47 17.96 14.34
C TYR A 122 7.27 16.87 15.05
N CYS A 123 7.87 17.21 16.19
CA CYS A 123 8.62 16.28 17.04
C CYS A 123 7.89 16.01 18.36
N ASN A 124 7.38 17.06 19.01
CA ASN A 124 6.59 17.03 20.25
C ASN A 124 5.72 18.31 20.34
N ALA A 125 4.92 18.43 21.41
CA ALA A 125 4.04 19.58 21.61
C ALA A 125 4.71 20.82 22.27
N GLU A 126 6.04 20.94 22.25
CA GLU A 126 6.78 22.06 22.84
C GLU A 126 6.60 23.36 22.03
N GLY A 127 6.40 24.48 22.71
CA GLY A 127 6.09 25.78 22.09
C GLY A 127 4.63 25.94 21.65
N LEU A 128 3.76 24.96 21.91
CA LEU A 128 2.32 24.98 21.58
C LEU A 128 1.41 25.18 22.81
N GLN A 129 2.01 25.38 23.99
CA GLN A 129 1.32 25.62 25.26
C GLN A 129 0.43 26.86 25.16
N GLY A 130 -0.87 26.72 25.44
CA GLY A 130 -1.82 27.83 25.39
C GLY A 130 -1.98 28.48 24.01
N LYS A 131 -1.65 27.78 22.92
CA LYS A 131 -1.87 28.25 21.55
C LYS A 131 -3.17 27.74 20.96
N ARG A 132 -3.69 28.46 19.96
CA ARG A 132 -4.76 27.98 19.07
C ARG A 132 -4.10 27.40 17.82
N VAL A 133 -4.40 26.16 17.49
CA VAL A 133 -3.69 25.40 16.45
C VAL A 133 -4.68 24.80 15.45
N VAL A 134 -4.44 24.93 14.14
CA VAL A 134 -5.18 24.16 13.12
C VAL A 134 -4.30 23.07 12.53
N VAL A 135 -4.79 21.83 12.56
CA VAL A 135 -4.19 20.67 11.89
C VAL A 135 -4.98 20.41 10.61
N ILE A 136 -4.31 20.44 9.46
CA ILE A 136 -4.94 20.32 8.15
C ILE A 136 -4.71 18.91 7.59
N GLY A 137 -5.78 18.13 7.50
CA GLY A 137 -5.76 16.75 6.99
C GLY A 137 -5.98 15.71 8.10
N ILE A 138 -7.04 14.91 7.98
CA ILE A 138 -7.38 13.83 8.91
C ILE A 138 -6.78 12.48 8.47
N GLY A 139 -5.46 12.46 8.24
CA GLY A 139 -4.68 11.21 8.19
C GLY A 139 -4.37 10.68 9.60
N ASN A 140 -3.76 9.49 9.70
CA ASN A 140 -3.33 8.94 11.01
C ASN A 140 -2.46 9.95 11.78
N SER A 141 -1.43 10.51 11.15
CA SER A 141 -0.60 11.57 11.76
C SER A 141 -1.40 12.82 12.11
N GLY A 142 -2.39 13.23 11.30
CA GLY A 142 -3.21 14.40 11.61
C GLY A 142 -4.11 14.20 12.83
N GLY A 143 -4.67 12.99 13.00
CA GLY A 143 -5.45 12.60 14.18
C GLY A 143 -4.60 12.56 15.45
N ASP A 144 -3.48 11.83 15.42
CA ASP A 144 -2.64 11.64 16.61
C ASP A 144 -1.87 12.93 16.99
N ILE A 145 -1.44 13.76 16.02
CA ILE A 145 -0.87 15.10 16.31
C ILE A 145 -1.94 16.04 16.87
N ALA A 146 -3.17 16.07 16.33
CA ALA A 146 -4.25 16.88 16.91
C ALA A 146 -4.59 16.44 18.35
N VAL A 147 -4.59 15.14 18.63
CA VAL A 147 -4.73 14.59 19.98
C VAL A 147 -3.63 15.08 20.91
N ASP A 148 -2.36 14.96 20.49
CA ASP A 148 -1.21 15.24 21.34
C ASP A 148 -1.10 16.75 21.65
N ILE A 149 -1.23 17.60 20.64
CA ILE A 149 -1.27 19.06 20.79
C ILE A 149 -2.43 19.48 21.71
N SER A 150 -3.60 18.83 21.61
CA SER A 150 -4.79 19.19 22.43
C SER A 150 -4.62 18.97 23.94
N ARG A 151 -3.52 18.34 24.37
CA ARG A 151 -3.14 18.20 25.78
C ARG A 151 -2.66 19.54 26.36
N VAL A 152 -1.91 20.32 25.57
CA VAL A 152 -1.23 21.57 26.01
C VAL A 152 -1.74 22.85 25.36
N ALA A 153 -2.33 22.76 24.16
CA ALA A 153 -2.92 23.89 23.45
C ALA A 153 -4.20 24.40 24.15
N GLU A 154 -4.53 25.67 23.91
CA GLU A 154 -5.82 26.24 24.31
C GLU A 154 -6.95 25.59 23.50
N LYS A 155 -6.74 25.48 22.18
CA LYS A 155 -7.72 24.94 21.23
C LYS A 155 -7.02 24.28 20.04
N VAL A 156 -7.53 23.13 19.62
CA VAL A 156 -7.12 22.48 18.37
C VAL A 156 -8.31 22.40 17.41
N TYR A 157 -8.09 22.81 16.17
CA TYR A 157 -9.02 22.66 15.05
C TYR A 157 -8.49 21.56 14.11
N LEU A 158 -9.30 20.55 13.79
CA LEU A 158 -8.93 19.48 12.87
C LEU A 158 -9.70 19.65 11.55
N SER A 159 -9.04 20.27 10.57
CA SER A 159 -9.64 20.56 9.26
C SER A 159 -9.61 19.35 8.35
N THR A 160 -10.74 19.05 7.70
CA THR A 160 -10.85 17.95 6.74
C THR A 160 -11.71 18.29 5.52
N ARG A 161 -11.29 17.79 4.36
CA ARG A 161 -12.00 17.90 3.07
C ARG A 161 -13.10 16.85 2.89
N SER A 162 -12.98 15.68 3.51
CA SER A 162 -13.83 14.50 3.23
C SER A 162 -14.30 13.72 4.46
N GLY A 163 -13.83 14.10 5.66
CA GLY A 163 -13.86 13.23 6.82
C GLY A 163 -12.96 11.99 6.67
N ALA A 164 -12.98 11.15 7.69
CA ALA A 164 -12.43 9.79 7.69
C ALA A 164 -13.18 8.96 8.74
N TRP A 165 -13.19 7.63 8.58
CA TRP A 165 -13.62 6.72 9.64
C TRP A 165 -12.55 6.65 10.72
N VAL A 166 -12.93 6.86 11.99
CA VAL A 166 -12.04 6.74 13.15
C VAL A 166 -12.35 5.43 13.88
N VAL A 167 -11.32 4.63 14.16
CA VAL A 167 -11.41 3.36 14.88
C VAL A 167 -10.42 3.33 16.05
N GLY A 168 -10.77 2.64 17.13
CA GLY A 168 -9.83 2.37 18.23
C GLY A 168 -8.87 1.22 17.91
N ARG A 169 -7.72 1.18 18.59
CA ARG A 169 -6.83 0.02 18.67
C ARG A 169 -7.48 -1.10 19.49
N VAL A 170 -8.35 -0.76 20.46
CA VAL A 170 -9.07 -1.73 21.30
C VAL A 170 -10.35 -2.23 20.62
N GLY A 171 -10.39 -3.52 20.29
CA GLY A 171 -11.52 -4.22 19.71
C GLY A 171 -12.35 -5.02 20.74
N GLN A 172 -13.15 -5.97 20.24
CA GLN A 172 -14.08 -6.74 21.06
C GLN A 172 -13.37 -7.52 22.17
N GLY A 173 -13.90 -7.45 23.39
CA GLY A 173 -13.32 -8.11 24.57
C GLY A 173 -12.01 -7.51 25.08
N GLY A 174 -11.59 -6.33 24.59
CA GLY A 174 -10.31 -5.72 24.95
C GLY A 174 -9.11 -6.20 24.12
N LEU A 175 -9.34 -7.10 23.14
CA LEU A 175 -8.31 -7.59 22.23
C LEU A 175 -7.96 -6.54 21.17
N PRO A 176 -6.73 -6.52 20.62
CA PRO A 176 -6.38 -5.64 19.50
C PRO A 176 -7.33 -5.76 18.30
N GLY A 177 -7.80 -4.64 17.79
CA GLY A 177 -8.80 -4.57 16.72
C GLY A 177 -8.33 -5.16 15.39
N ASP A 178 -7.01 -5.13 15.13
CA ASP A 178 -6.39 -5.78 13.97
C ASP A 178 -6.40 -7.31 14.08
N ILE A 179 -6.28 -7.87 15.29
CA ILE A 179 -6.42 -9.31 15.55
C ILE A 179 -7.86 -9.76 15.32
N VAL A 180 -8.85 -9.00 15.82
CA VAL A 180 -10.28 -9.35 15.71
C VAL A 180 -10.84 -9.10 14.30
N GLY A 181 -10.47 -8.00 13.64
CA GLY A 181 -11.12 -7.51 12.42
C GLY A 181 -10.46 -7.87 11.07
N THR A 182 -9.43 -8.71 11.05
CA THR A 182 -8.78 -9.16 9.80
C THR A 182 -8.54 -10.67 9.78
N SER A 183 -9.61 -11.47 9.66
CA SER A 183 -9.54 -12.87 9.24
C SER A 183 -9.62 -13.01 7.71
N ARG A 184 -9.36 -14.21 7.18
CA ARG A 184 -9.53 -14.48 5.73
C ARG A 184 -10.97 -14.28 5.25
N LEU A 185 -11.96 -14.59 6.09
CA LEU A 185 -13.37 -14.43 5.75
C LEU A 185 -13.75 -12.94 5.67
N ASP A 186 -13.26 -12.14 6.62
CA ASP A 186 -13.51 -10.69 6.62
C ASP A 186 -12.89 -10.02 5.39
N MET A 187 -11.68 -10.41 5.00
CA MET A 187 -11.04 -9.91 3.77
C MET A 187 -11.83 -10.32 2.52
N MET A 188 -12.26 -11.59 2.41
CA MET A 188 -13.11 -12.05 1.30
C MET A 188 -14.46 -11.32 1.21
N ILE A 189 -15.01 -10.85 2.35
CA ILE A 189 -16.23 -10.04 2.38
C ILE A 189 -15.92 -8.58 2.06
N GLN A 190 -14.81 -8.02 2.54
CA GLN A 190 -14.42 -6.62 2.29
C GLN A 190 -14.07 -6.37 0.81
N GLU A 191 -13.49 -7.34 0.09
CA GLU A 191 -13.26 -7.24 -1.36
C GLU A 191 -14.56 -7.07 -2.19
N LEU A 192 -15.74 -7.28 -1.60
CA LEU A 192 -17.04 -7.06 -2.25
C LEU A 192 -17.56 -5.61 -2.10
N PHE A 193 -16.87 -4.75 -1.35
CA PHE A 193 -17.30 -3.39 -1.02
C PHE A 193 -16.16 -2.36 -1.15
N PRO A 194 -16.48 -1.08 -1.44
CA PRO A 194 -15.46 -0.02 -1.40
C PRO A 194 -14.85 0.12 0.00
N SER A 195 -13.54 -0.05 0.10
CA SER A 195 -12.79 0.09 1.36
C SER A 195 -12.05 1.43 1.43
N TRP A 196 -12.02 2.01 2.63
CA TRP A 196 -11.22 3.19 2.96
C TRP A 196 -10.25 2.84 4.10
N ILE A 197 -9.04 3.39 4.06
CA ILE A 197 -8.09 3.26 5.17
C ILE A 197 -8.60 4.13 6.34
N PRO A 198 -8.90 3.57 7.52
CA PRO A 198 -9.37 4.34 8.66
C PRO A 198 -8.22 5.07 9.37
N VAL A 199 -8.58 6.06 10.18
CA VAL A 199 -7.71 6.65 11.21
C VAL A 199 -7.81 5.80 12.46
N VAL A 200 -6.66 5.32 12.96
CA VAL A 200 -6.56 4.47 14.16
C VAL A 200 -6.17 5.35 15.35
N SER A 201 -7.15 5.81 16.12
CA SER A 201 -6.90 6.68 17.29
C SER A 201 -7.97 6.53 18.37
N ASP A 202 -7.55 6.07 19.54
CA ASP A 202 -8.39 5.83 20.72
C ASP A 202 -8.74 7.13 21.47
N ASP A 203 -7.82 8.08 21.51
CA ASP A 203 -7.94 9.36 22.22
C ASP A 203 -8.85 10.36 21.44
N LEU A 204 -8.80 10.34 20.10
CA LEU A 204 -9.42 11.37 19.25
C LEU A 204 -10.94 11.58 19.51
N PRO A 205 -11.79 10.53 19.63
CA PRO A 205 -13.19 10.71 19.98
C PRO A 205 -13.39 11.43 21.33
N ALA A 206 -12.57 11.13 22.33
CA ALA A 206 -12.64 11.77 23.65
C ALA A 206 -12.15 13.23 23.61
N ARG A 207 -11.15 13.56 22.78
CA ARG A 207 -10.70 14.95 22.56
C ARG A 207 -11.75 15.78 21.82
N ILE A 208 -12.54 15.17 20.93
CA ILE A 208 -13.68 15.81 20.28
C ILE A 208 -14.85 16.03 21.26
N LEU A 209 -15.24 15.00 22.03
CA LEU A 209 -16.32 15.10 23.02
C LEU A 209 -16.03 16.12 24.14
N SER A 210 -14.77 16.29 24.52
CA SER A 210 -14.33 17.32 25.48
C SER A 210 -14.15 18.72 24.88
N GLY A 211 -14.39 18.89 23.58
CA GLY A 211 -14.25 20.18 22.87
C GLY A 211 -12.82 20.68 22.69
N ARG A 212 -11.81 19.92 23.16
CA ARG A 212 -10.37 20.21 23.05
C ARG A 212 -9.89 20.15 21.59
N VAL A 213 -10.40 19.19 20.83
CA VAL A 213 -10.30 19.13 19.36
C VAL A 213 -11.66 19.46 18.77
N GLN A 214 -11.71 20.37 17.80
CA GLN A 214 -12.93 20.71 17.06
C GLN A 214 -12.73 20.39 15.59
N VAL A 215 -13.51 19.45 15.06
CA VAL A 215 -13.48 19.12 13.63
C VAL A 215 -14.07 20.29 12.85
N LYS A 216 -13.40 20.66 11.75
CA LYS A 216 -13.78 21.74 10.82
C LYS A 216 -13.79 21.20 9.39
N PRO A 217 -14.56 21.81 8.46
CA PRO A 217 -14.40 21.52 7.04
C PRO A 217 -13.04 22.04 6.54
N ASN A 218 -12.79 21.94 5.23
CA ASN A 218 -11.55 22.43 4.64
C ASN A 218 -11.36 23.94 4.92
N VAL A 219 -10.11 24.37 5.03
CA VAL A 219 -9.78 25.81 4.97
C VAL A 219 -10.15 26.35 3.59
N LYS A 220 -10.66 27.58 3.57
CA LYS A 220 -10.97 28.35 2.36
C LYS A 220 -9.83 29.32 2.03
N GLU A 221 -9.38 30.08 3.03
CA GLU A 221 -8.35 31.12 2.92
C GLU A 221 -7.81 31.51 4.30
N PHE A 222 -6.63 32.14 4.32
CA PHE A 222 -5.98 32.72 5.50
C PHE A 222 -5.96 34.25 5.41
N CYS A 223 -6.16 34.94 6.54
CA CYS A 223 -6.26 36.40 6.63
C CYS A 223 -5.57 36.92 7.90
N GLY A 224 -4.28 37.25 7.82
CA GLY A 224 -3.47 37.68 8.98
C GLY A 224 -3.33 36.56 9.99
N SER A 225 -3.85 36.74 11.21
CA SER A 225 -3.96 35.68 12.23
C SER A 225 -5.18 34.75 12.07
N ASN A 226 -6.08 35.01 11.10
CA ASN A 226 -7.37 34.30 10.97
C ASN A 226 -7.36 33.21 9.91
N VAL A 227 -8.14 32.15 10.17
CA VAL A 227 -8.41 31.04 9.26
C VAL A 227 -9.89 31.04 8.93
N VAL A 228 -10.23 31.16 7.65
CA VAL A 228 -11.61 31.09 7.16
C VAL A 228 -11.86 29.67 6.63
N PHE A 229 -12.92 29.02 7.09
CA PHE A 229 -13.30 27.68 6.67
C PHE A 229 -14.40 27.70 5.59
N VAL A 230 -14.57 26.59 4.87
CA VAL A 230 -15.55 26.47 3.76
C VAL A 230 -17.02 26.61 4.21
N ASP A 231 -17.33 26.40 5.49
CA ASP A 231 -18.65 26.69 6.08
C ASP A 231 -18.89 28.18 6.39
N GLY A 232 -17.90 29.05 6.14
CA GLY A 232 -17.94 30.47 6.47
C GLY A 232 -17.63 30.79 7.94
N SER A 233 -17.30 29.78 8.76
CA SER A 233 -16.77 30.03 10.10
C SER A 233 -15.33 30.57 10.04
N ILE A 234 -14.98 31.42 10.99
CA ILE A 234 -13.67 32.08 11.09
C ILE A 234 -13.16 31.87 12.50
N ASP A 235 -11.92 31.42 12.63
CA ASP A 235 -11.23 31.30 13.92
C ASP A 235 -9.83 31.91 13.81
N GLU A 236 -9.39 32.58 14.88
CA GLU A 236 -8.02 33.08 14.98
C GLU A 236 -7.09 31.98 15.50
N VAL A 237 -5.92 31.84 14.87
CA VAL A 237 -5.00 30.70 15.03
C VAL A 237 -3.56 31.17 15.10
N ASP A 238 -2.80 30.66 16.06
CA ASP A 238 -1.38 30.96 16.25
C ASP A 238 -0.47 30.07 15.39
N VAL A 239 -0.90 28.83 15.11
CA VAL A 239 -0.08 27.79 14.48
C VAL A 239 -0.87 26.93 13.49
N VAL A 240 -0.29 26.67 12.31
CA VAL A 240 -0.83 25.76 11.28
C VAL A 240 0.08 24.54 11.12
N VAL A 241 -0.49 23.34 11.25
CA VAL A 241 0.21 22.07 11.03
C VAL A 241 -0.38 21.37 9.81
N PHE A 242 0.40 21.27 8.75
CA PHE A 242 -0.01 20.56 7.54
C PHE A 242 0.22 19.05 7.70
N ALA A 243 -0.86 18.29 7.92
CA ALA A 243 -0.87 16.83 7.93
C ALA A 243 -1.28 16.26 6.55
N THR A 244 -0.82 16.92 5.49
CA THR A 244 -1.21 16.73 4.08
C THR A 244 -0.50 15.56 3.38
N GLY A 245 0.36 14.85 4.08
CA GLY A 245 0.96 13.59 3.63
C GLY A 245 2.33 13.75 2.99
N TYR A 246 2.73 12.78 2.17
CA TYR A 246 4.10 12.68 1.67
C TYR A 246 4.15 12.41 0.17
N ASN A 247 5.00 13.19 -0.49
CA ASN A 247 5.56 12.87 -1.79
C ASN A 247 6.65 11.80 -1.63
N TYR A 248 7.12 11.27 -2.76
CA TYR A 248 8.30 10.41 -2.81
C TYR A 248 9.15 10.73 -4.04
N SER A 249 10.45 10.57 -3.88
CA SER A 249 11.44 10.54 -4.95
C SER A 249 12.46 9.44 -4.67
N PHE A 250 13.10 8.93 -5.71
CA PHE A 250 14.17 7.93 -5.59
C PHE A 250 15.40 8.46 -6.34
N PRO A 251 16.05 9.53 -5.85
CA PRO A 251 17.01 10.33 -6.62
C PRO A 251 18.28 9.55 -6.97
N PHE A 252 18.59 8.52 -6.17
CA PHE A 252 19.66 7.56 -6.42
C PHE A 252 19.35 6.55 -7.54
N LEU A 253 18.11 6.45 -8.03
CA LEU A 253 17.73 5.57 -9.14
C LEU A 253 17.69 6.32 -10.50
N PRO A 254 18.13 5.69 -11.61
CA PRO A 254 17.99 6.24 -12.95
C PRO A 254 16.54 6.64 -13.28
N SER A 255 16.35 7.81 -13.89
CA SER A 255 15.02 8.39 -14.14
C SER A 255 14.07 7.47 -14.94
N ALA A 256 14.61 6.62 -15.81
CA ALA A 256 13.85 5.63 -16.56
C ALA A 256 13.14 4.58 -15.68
N LEU A 257 13.66 4.33 -14.47
CA LEU A 257 13.07 3.41 -13.47
C LEU A 257 12.10 4.13 -12.51
N GLN A 258 12.10 5.46 -12.51
CA GLN A 258 11.18 6.28 -11.71
C GLN A 258 9.84 6.56 -12.42
N ALA A 259 9.54 5.86 -13.52
CA ALA A 259 8.31 6.02 -14.29
C ALA A 259 7.05 5.78 -13.43
N LYS A 260 6.15 6.76 -13.41
CA LYS A 260 4.93 6.74 -12.59
C LYS A 260 3.71 6.26 -13.38
N SER A 261 2.75 5.66 -12.66
CA SER A 261 1.41 5.29 -13.12
C SER A 261 0.43 5.88 -12.11
N GLY A 262 -0.19 7.01 -12.46
CA GLY A 262 -0.86 7.86 -11.48
C GLY A 262 0.10 8.28 -10.36
N TYR A 263 -0.33 8.16 -9.10
CA TYR A 263 0.51 8.50 -7.94
C TYR A 263 1.44 7.35 -7.48
N ARG A 264 1.57 6.22 -8.20
CA ARG A 264 2.48 5.11 -7.82
C ARG A 264 3.63 4.94 -8.84
N LEU A 265 4.78 4.41 -8.43
CA LEU A 265 5.77 3.85 -9.37
C LEU A 265 5.15 2.71 -10.19
N ARG A 266 5.54 2.59 -11.46
CA ARG A 266 5.15 1.50 -12.35
C ARG A 266 5.97 0.24 -12.04
N LEU A 267 5.52 -0.53 -11.05
CA LEU A 267 6.18 -1.77 -10.60
C LEU A 267 5.26 -2.99 -10.75
N TYR A 268 5.75 -4.08 -11.34
CA TYR A 268 5.07 -5.37 -11.39
C TYR A 268 4.91 -5.95 -9.98
N LYS A 269 3.67 -6.30 -9.61
CA LYS A 269 3.25 -6.71 -8.25
C LYS A 269 3.80 -5.80 -7.12
N HIS A 270 3.96 -4.50 -7.41
CA HIS A 270 4.58 -3.51 -6.51
C HIS A 270 6.04 -3.78 -6.09
N VAL A 271 6.79 -4.63 -6.83
CA VAL A 271 8.20 -4.96 -6.53
C VAL A 271 9.15 -4.64 -7.67
N PHE A 272 8.92 -5.13 -8.89
CA PHE A 272 9.93 -5.10 -9.96
C PHE A 272 9.65 -4.01 -11.01
N PRO A 273 10.63 -3.17 -11.41
CA PRO A 273 10.49 -2.29 -12.57
C PRO A 273 10.41 -3.12 -13.87
N PRO A 274 9.30 -3.08 -14.64
CA PRO A 274 9.10 -3.91 -15.83
C PRO A 274 9.90 -3.44 -17.04
N ALA A 275 10.66 -2.35 -16.92
CA ALA A 275 11.54 -1.82 -17.96
C ALA A 275 12.97 -2.41 -17.92
N LEU A 276 13.29 -3.23 -16.91
CA LEU A 276 14.60 -3.88 -16.80
C LEU A 276 14.64 -5.19 -17.59
N SER A 277 15.68 -5.37 -18.40
CA SER A 277 15.96 -6.63 -19.12
C SER A 277 16.44 -7.76 -18.22
N GLN A 278 17.01 -7.42 -17.05
CA GLN A 278 17.44 -8.35 -16.01
C GLN A 278 16.71 -8.01 -14.70
N PRO A 279 16.00 -8.95 -14.04
CA PRO A 279 15.21 -8.67 -12.85
C PRO A 279 16.07 -8.61 -11.57
N THR A 280 17.16 -7.83 -11.59
CA THR A 280 18.15 -7.71 -10.49
C THR A 280 17.95 -6.49 -9.60
N LEU A 281 16.84 -5.74 -9.77
CA LEU A 281 16.43 -4.67 -8.86
C LEU A 281 14.99 -4.90 -8.41
N ALA A 282 14.79 -4.85 -7.10
CA ALA A 282 13.48 -4.92 -6.46
C ALA A 282 13.26 -3.69 -5.56
N VAL A 283 12.03 -3.22 -5.46
CA VAL A 283 11.59 -2.25 -4.45
C VAL A 283 10.73 -3.00 -3.43
N VAL A 284 10.99 -2.79 -2.14
CA VAL A 284 10.33 -3.51 -1.04
C VAL A 284 9.77 -2.47 -0.05
N GLY A 285 8.57 -2.73 0.49
CA GLY A 285 7.86 -1.80 1.36
C GLY A 285 7.21 -0.60 0.63
N PHE A 286 7.34 -0.49 -0.69
CA PHE A 286 6.63 0.52 -1.49
C PHE A 286 5.19 0.06 -1.81
N ILE A 287 4.41 -0.22 -0.76
CA ILE A 287 3.02 -0.67 -0.85
C ILE A 287 2.20 -0.11 0.32
N ASN A 288 1.02 0.43 -0.01
CA ASN A 288 0.00 0.82 0.96
C ASN A 288 -1.20 -0.12 0.79
N GLY A 289 -1.50 -0.89 1.84
CA GLY A 289 -2.59 -1.86 1.93
C GLY A 289 -3.08 -2.00 3.38
N LEU A 290 -4.12 -2.81 3.60
CA LEU A 290 -4.65 -3.06 4.95
C LEU A 290 -3.80 -4.11 5.68
N GLY A 291 -3.30 -3.76 6.87
CA GLY A 291 -2.41 -4.59 7.68
C GLY A 291 -0.99 -4.01 7.83
N SER A 292 -0.09 -4.77 8.45
CA SER A 292 1.30 -4.32 8.67
C SER A 292 2.16 -4.40 7.41
N ILE A 293 3.00 -3.39 7.24
CA ILE A 293 4.04 -3.33 6.20
C ILE A 293 5.14 -4.39 6.39
N THR A 294 5.38 -4.89 7.61
CA THR A 294 6.48 -5.83 7.90
C THR A 294 6.31 -7.19 7.21
N PRO A 295 5.22 -7.97 7.43
CA PRO A 295 5.02 -9.25 6.72
C PRO A 295 4.85 -9.06 5.21
N LEU A 296 4.26 -7.93 4.75
CA LEU A 296 4.20 -7.60 3.33
C LEU A 296 5.62 -7.45 2.74
N SER A 297 6.49 -6.71 3.41
CA SER A 297 7.88 -6.50 3.00
C SER A 297 8.71 -7.79 3.08
N GLU A 298 8.45 -8.64 4.08
CA GLU A 298 9.06 -9.97 4.19
C GLU A 298 8.70 -10.87 3.00
N MET A 299 7.41 -10.94 2.64
CA MET A 299 6.98 -11.72 1.46
C MET A 299 7.57 -11.15 0.16
N GLN A 300 7.62 -9.82 0.01
CA GLN A 300 8.28 -9.17 -1.12
C GLN A 300 9.78 -9.50 -1.19
N ALA A 301 10.50 -9.46 -0.06
CA ALA A 301 11.93 -9.79 0.01
C ALA A 301 12.21 -11.29 -0.23
N ARG A 302 11.39 -12.19 0.31
CA ARG A 302 11.46 -13.64 0.07
C ARG A 302 11.18 -14.02 -1.38
N TRP A 303 10.36 -13.23 -2.09
CA TRP A 303 10.14 -13.38 -3.52
C TRP A 303 11.29 -12.78 -4.34
N ALA A 304 11.74 -11.55 -4.01
CA ALA A 304 12.85 -10.87 -4.68
C ALA A 304 14.14 -11.70 -4.66
N THR A 305 14.53 -12.20 -3.48
CA THR A 305 15.74 -13.04 -3.32
C THR A 305 15.67 -14.35 -4.12
N ARG A 306 14.49 -14.97 -4.27
CA ARG A 306 14.31 -16.14 -5.15
C ARG A 306 14.48 -15.79 -6.63
N VAL A 307 13.86 -14.70 -7.10
CA VAL A 307 14.01 -14.22 -8.49
C VAL A 307 15.48 -13.91 -8.80
N PHE A 308 16.19 -13.24 -7.89
CA PHE A 308 17.61 -12.95 -8.03
C PHE A 308 18.49 -14.22 -8.05
N LYS A 309 18.20 -15.20 -7.19
CA LYS A 309 19.02 -16.41 -7.02
C LYS A 309 18.84 -17.41 -8.16
N GLU A 310 17.60 -17.64 -8.56
CA GLU A 310 17.24 -18.73 -9.50
C GLU A 310 17.11 -18.23 -10.94
N ARG A 311 17.20 -16.90 -11.18
CA ARG A 311 16.83 -16.24 -12.44
C ARG A 311 15.44 -16.63 -12.93
N ASN A 312 14.54 -17.01 -12.01
CA ASN A 312 13.19 -17.39 -12.35
C ASN A 312 12.51 -16.25 -13.13
N PRO A 313 11.91 -16.51 -14.30
CA PRO A 313 11.09 -15.51 -14.95
C PRO A 313 9.96 -15.08 -14.01
N LEU A 314 9.44 -13.87 -14.20
CA LEU A 314 8.32 -13.35 -13.40
C LEU A 314 7.03 -14.12 -13.73
N GLN A 315 6.88 -15.28 -13.08
CA GLN A 315 5.75 -16.18 -13.28
C GLN A 315 4.44 -15.53 -12.81
N VAL A 316 3.39 -15.78 -13.58
CA VAL A 316 2.02 -15.37 -13.27
C VAL A 316 1.23 -16.56 -12.74
N ASP A 317 0.47 -16.34 -11.68
CA ASP A 317 -0.41 -17.34 -11.09
C ASP A 317 -1.58 -17.56 -12.06
N TYR A 318 -1.72 -18.78 -12.60
CA TYR A 318 -2.57 -19.07 -13.77
C TYR A 318 -4.01 -18.55 -13.65
N ILE A 319 -4.69 -18.83 -12.54
CA ILE A 319 -6.10 -18.43 -12.33
C ILE A 319 -6.21 -16.92 -12.07
N PRO A 320 -5.50 -16.28 -11.11
CA PRO A 320 -5.55 -14.83 -10.93
C PRO A 320 -5.18 -14.03 -12.20
N TYR A 321 -4.23 -14.53 -13.00
CA TYR A 321 -3.88 -13.93 -14.28
C TYR A 321 -5.02 -14.02 -15.29
N LEU A 322 -5.57 -15.22 -15.51
CA LEU A 322 -6.71 -15.40 -16.42
C LEU A 322 -7.93 -14.59 -15.98
N ASP A 323 -8.24 -14.53 -14.69
CA ASP A 323 -9.30 -13.67 -14.15
C ASP A 323 -9.05 -12.19 -14.49
N SER A 324 -7.83 -11.68 -14.26
CA SER A 324 -7.48 -10.28 -14.54
C SER A 324 -7.54 -9.92 -16.04
N VAL A 325 -7.28 -10.89 -16.93
CA VAL A 325 -7.42 -10.71 -18.39
C VAL A 325 -8.89 -10.86 -18.81
N ALA A 326 -9.60 -11.83 -18.25
CA ALA A 326 -11.02 -12.08 -18.50
C ALA A 326 -11.90 -10.89 -18.07
N GLU A 327 -11.51 -10.16 -17.03
CA GLU A 327 -12.20 -8.95 -16.58
C GLU A 327 -12.04 -7.80 -17.58
N GLN A 328 -10.83 -7.61 -18.11
CA GLN A 328 -10.55 -6.59 -19.15
C GLN A 328 -11.31 -6.84 -20.47
N VAL A 329 -11.72 -8.08 -20.76
CA VAL A 329 -12.53 -8.43 -21.94
C VAL A 329 -13.99 -8.81 -21.62
N GLY A 330 -14.43 -8.66 -20.37
CA GLY A 330 -15.81 -8.87 -19.95
C GLY A 330 -16.32 -10.33 -19.94
N VAL A 331 -15.44 -11.32 -19.79
CA VAL A 331 -15.79 -12.76 -19.74
C VAL A 331 -15.50 -13.43 -18.38
N ARG A 332 -15.07 -12.67 -17.37
CA ARG A 332 -14.80 -13.19 -16.02
C ARG A 332 -16.06 -13.79 -15.39
N PRO A 333 -16.06 -15.05 -14.87
CA PRO A 333 -17.25 -15.68 -14.31
C PRO A 333 -17.73 -14.98 -13.03
N ASN A 334 -18.92 -14.37 -13.06
CA ASN A 334 -19.51 -13.78 -11.85
C ASN A 334 -20.12 -14.89 -10.96
N ILE A 335 -19.33 -15.36 -9.99
CA ILE A 335 -19.72 -16.48 -9.10
C ILE A 335 -20.97 -16.16 -8.27
N LEU A 336 -21.12 -14.91 -7.78
CA LEU A 336 -22.29 -14.49 -7.00
C LEU A 336 -23.58 -14.55 -7.83
N TRP A 337 -23.53 -14.11 -9.09
CA TRP A 337 -24.66 -14.20 -10.02
C TRP A 337 -24.93 -15.64 -10.47
N LEU A 338 -23.88 -16.44 -10.67
CA LEU A 338 -24.00 -17.88 -10.94
C LEU A 338 -24.68 -18.61 -9.77
N MET A 339 -24.32 -18.30 -8.51
CA MET A 339 -24.96 -18.90 -7.32
C MET A 339 -26.47 -18.64 -7.27
N LEU A 340 -26.94 -17.49 -7.78
CA LEU A 340 -28.36 -17.16 -7.86
C LEU A 340 -29.09 -17.85 -9.02
N LYS A 341 -28.40 -18.10 -10.14
CA LYS A 341 -29.01 -18.62 -11.39
C LYS A 341 -28.88 -20.14 -11.57
N ASP A 342 -27.73 -20.72 -11.21
CA ASP A 342 -27.44 -22.15 -11.24
C ASP A 342 -26.42 -22.48 -10.13
N PRO A 343 -26.89 -22.72 -8.88
CA PRO A 343 -25.99 -23.00 -7.75
C PRO A 343 -25.20 -24.31 -7.91
N ARG A 344 -25.58 -25.23 -8.81
CA ARG A 344 -24.80 -26.45 -9.09
C ARG A 344 -23.60 -26.12 -9.96
N LEU A 345 -23.80 -25.39 -11.06
CA LEU A 345 -22.71 -24.89 -11.89
C LEU A 345 -21.80 -23.95 -11.08
N ALA A 346 -22.37 -23.07 -10.26
CA ALA A 346 -21.58 -22.17 -9.42
C ALA A 346 -20.68 -22.92 -8.43
N LEU A 347 -21.18 -23.98 -7.79
CA LEU A 347 -20.38 -24.83 -6.90
C LEU A 347 -19.29 -25.60 -7.65
N GLN A 348 -19.55 -26.05 -8.89
CA GLN A 348 -18.54 -26.67 -9.76
C GLN A 348 -17.46 -25.67 -10.22
N VAL A 349 -17.81 -24.40 -10.46
CA VAL A 349 -16.84 -23.35 -10.81
C VAL A 349 -16.00 -22.96 -9.59
N LEU A 350 -16.61 -22.91 -8.40
CA LEU A 350 -15.96 -22.48 -7.15
C LEU A 350 -15.10 -23.56 -6.47
N LEU A 351 -15.52 -24.83 -6.51
CA LEU A 351 -14.85 -25.95 -5.81
C LEU A 351 -14.26 -27.01 -6.76
N GLY A 352 -14.57 -26.95 -8.05
CA GLY A 352 -14.05 -27.86 -9.07
C GLY A 352 -12.79 -27.32 -9.76
N PRO A 353 -12.26 -28.05 -10.76
CA PRO A 353 -11.08 -27.61 -11.51
C PRO A 353 -11.42 -26.37 -12.36
N CYS A 354 -10.54 -25.35 -12.31
CA CYS A 354 -10.62 -24.17 -13.16
C CYS A 354 -10.30 -24.52 -14.62
N THR A 355 -11.33 -24.92 -15.36
CA THR A 355 -11.25 -25.29 -16.77
C THR A 355 -11.42 -24.07 -17.68
N PRO A 356 -10.76 -24.02 -18.86
CA PRO A 356 -10.89 -22.87 -19.78
C PRO A 356 -12.33 -22.56 -20.22
N TYR A 357 -13.23 -23.55 -20.14
CA TYR A 357 -14.67 -23.41 -20.41
C TYR A 357 -15.36 -22.38 -19.50
N GLN A 358 -14.84 -22.15 -18.28
CA GLN A 358 -15.42 -21.18 -17.33
C GLN A 358 -15.45 -19.77 -17.95
N TYR A 359 -14.36 -19.36 -18.61
CA TYR A 359 -14.24 -18.09 -19.35
C TYR A 359 -15.03 -18.04 -20.68
N ARG A 360 -15.93 -19.00 -20.90
CA ARG A 360 -16.90 -19.04 -22.01
C ARG A 360 -18.36 -19.15 -21.53
N LEU A 361 -18.62 -19.07 -20.21
CA LEU A 361 -19.97 -19.09 -19.64
C LEU A 361 -20.77 -17.81 -19.88
N SER A 362 -20.09 -16.68 -20.14
CA SER A 362 -20.71 -15.35 -20.24
C SER A 362 -19.80 -14.37 -20.98
N GLY A 363 -20.38 -13.33 -21.57
CA GLY A 363 -19.64 -12.24 -22.21
C GLY A 363 -19.34 -12.49 -23.70
N PRO A 364 -18.50 -11.66 -24.33
CA PRO A 364 -18.18 -11.76 -25.76
C PRO A 364 -17.60 -13.13 -26.13
N GLY A 365 -18.25 -13.82 -27.07
CA GLY A 365 -17.82 -15.17 -27.49
C GLY A 365 -18.16 -16.28 -26.50
N GLN A 366 -19.21 -16.13 -25.70
CA GLN A 366 -19.86 -17.21 -24.94
C GLN A 366 -20.07 -18.48 -25.81
N TRP A 367 -19.99 -19.67 -25.19
CA TRP A 367 -20.25 -20.95 -25.83
C TRP A 367 -21.28 -21.76 -25.03
N ASP A 368 -22.40 -22.13 -25.65
CA ASP A 368 -23.51 -22.78 -24.94
C ASP A 368 -23.13 -24.14 -24.31
N GLY A 369 -22.21 -24.87 -24.94
CA GLY A 369 -21.69 -26.13 -24.42
C GLY A 369 -20.76 -26.01 -23.21
N ALA A 370 -20.36 -24.78 -22.80
CA ALA A 370 -19.42 -24.56 -21.71
C ALA A 370 -19.90 -25.13 -20.37
N ARG A 371 -21.20 -24.99 -20.07
CA ARG A 371 -21.83 -25.51 -18.85
C ARG A 371 -21.73 -27.03 -18.74
N ASP A 372 -21.97 -27.73 -19.84
CA ASP A 372 -21.96 -29.18 -19.87
C ASP A 372 -20.51 -29.71 -19.88
N ALA A 373 -19.59 -29.02 -20.57
CA ALA A 373 -18.16 -29.31 -20.52
C ALA A 373 -17.57 -29.19 -19.10
N ILE A 374 -17.98 -28.18 -18.31
CA ILE A 374 -17.61 -28.05 -16.89
C ILE A 374 -18.22 -29.21 -16.07
N SER A 375 -19.48 -29.54 -16.31
CA SER A 375 -20.20 -30.62 -15.61
C SER A 375 -19.53 -31.99 -15.84
N LEU A 376 -19.16 -32.32 -17.09
CA LEU A 376 -18.39 -33.53 -17.39
C LEU A 376 -17.01 -33.51 -16.73
N SER A 377 -16.32 -32.36 -16.73
CA SER A 377 -14.96 -32.24 -16.16
C SER A 377 -14.92 -32.55 -14.65
N GLY A 378 -16.01 -32.32 -13.92
CA GLY A 378 -16.14 -32.68 -12.50
C GLY A 378 -16.51 -34.14 -12.21
N SER A 379 -16.86 -34.94 -13.23
CA SER A 379 -17.43 -36.29 -13.05
C SER A 379 -16.38 -37.41 -12.91
N GLY A 380 -15.09 -37.06 -12.97
CA GLY A 380 -13.98 -38.00 -12.99
C GLY A 380 -13.63 -38.47 -14.41
N CYS A 381 -12.34 -38.49 -14.74
CA CYS A 381 -11.85 -38.79 -16.09
C CYS A 381 -11.71 -40.32 -16.30
N SER A 382 -12.82 -41.05 -16.17
CA SER A 382 -12.85 -42.53 -16.15
C SER A 382 -13.60 -43.17 -17.32
N SER A 383 -14.11 -42.39 -18.28
CA SER A 383 -14.68 -42.88 -19.54
C SER A 383 -13.91 -42.36 -20.75
N LEU A 384 -13.27 -43.27 -21.51
CA LEU A 384 -12.58 -42.96 -22.77
C LEU A 384 -13.54 -42.76 -23.97
N SER A 385 -14.80 -42.47 -23.68
CA SER A 385 -15.88 -42.23 -24.64
C SER A 385 -16.49 -40.85 -24.39
N GLY A 386 -15.89 -39.81 -24.98
CA GLY A 386 -16.46 -38.46 -24.95
C GLY A 386 -17.84 -38.40 -25.62
N PRO A 387 -18.70 -37.44 -25.23
CA PRO A 387 -20.06 -37.30 -25.77
C PRO A 387 -20.03 -37.05 -27.29
N GLU A 388 -21.15 -37.32 -27.98
CA GLU A 388 -21.21 -37.29 -29.46
C GLU A 388 -20.73 -35.98 -30.08
N TRP A 389 -21.02 -34.83 -29.44
CA TRP A 389 -20.55 -33.52 -29.91
C TRP A 389 -19.02 -33.37 -29.92
N TYR A 390 -18.30 -34.14 -29.08
CA TYR A 390 -16.83 -34.19 -29.03
C TYR A 390 -16.26 -35.15 -30.10
N GLN A 391 -17.04 -36.15 -30.52
CA GLN A 391 -16.65 -37.07 -31.60
C GLN A 391 -16.87 -36.42 -32.99
N ASN A 392 -17.98 -35.69 -33.14
CA ASN A 392 -18.39 -35.00 -34.37
C ASN A 392 -17.53 -33.76 -34.73
N GLN A 393 -16.48 -33.45 -33.95
CA GLN A 393 -15.50 -32.39 -34.28
C GLN A 393 -14.20 -32.93 -34.91
N ARG A 394 -14.09 -34.25 -35.15
CA ARG A 394 -13.00 -34.79 -35.97
C ARG A 394 -13.24 -34.48 -37.46
N PRO A 395 -12.25 -33.95 -38.20
CA PRO A 395 -12.38 -33.79 -39.65
C PRO A 395 -12.53 -35.16 -40.35
N ASP A 396 -13.31 -35.20 -41.44
CA ASP A 396 -13.51 -36.43 -42.23
C ASP A 396 -12.20 -36.83 -42.94
N PRO A 397 -11.67 -38.05 -42.71
CA PRO A 397 -10.45 -38.53 -43.38
C PRO A 397 -10.56 -38.71 -44.91
N ARG A 398 -11.73 -38.45 -45.53
CA ARG A 398 -11.99 -38.70 -46.96
C ARG A 398 -11.73 -37.51 -47.89
N LEU A 399 -11.23 -36.38 -47.40
CA LEU A 399 -10.98 -35.19 -48.22
C LEU A 399 -9.55 -35.10 -48.79
N ASP A 400 -8.65 -36.03 -48.46
CA ASP A 400 -7.37 -36.21 -49.15
C ASP A 400 -7.56 -37.05 -50.43
N GLY A 401 -8.28 -36.48 -51.41
CA GLY A 401 -8.65 -37.11 -52.68
C GLY A 401 -8.60 -36.13 -53.86
N ALA A 402 -7.42 -36.01 -54.46
CA ALA A 402 -7.05 -35.15 -55.60
C ALA A 402 -8.01 -35.24 -56.81
N PRO A 403 -8.09 -34.21 -57.69
CA PRO A 403 -6.93 -33.66 -58.43
C PRO A 403 -6.21 -32.46 -57.80
#